data_AF-A0A915IEL8-F1
#
_entry.id   AF-A0A915IEL8-F1
#
_cell.length_a   1.000
_cell.length_b   1.000
_cell.length_c   1.000
_cell.angle_alpha   90.00
_cell.angle_beta   90.00
_cell.angle_gamma   90.00
#
_symmetry.space_group_name_H-M   'P 1'
#
loop_
_entity.id
_entity.type
_entity.pdbx_description
1 polymer ?
#
loop_
_entity_poly.entity_id
_entity_poly.type
_entity_poly.pdbx_seq_one_letter_code
_entity_poly.pdbx_strand_id
1 'polypeptide(L)'
;MLCVMESRARDNRQKRQDEDKTEELIKIAKTPTEIQRLRLEKLIKNIDKPVPIPNPKKEYKPPPPPEFVRNVVGSSAGAGSGEYHIYRNLRKREYARRQFDEEQEKKEKLDQEFFEKIAQNKLEAEERTAKRRAKRQRKKLMTKNKKAKVSESESKILQFYANVDKSIHYF
;
A
#
# COMPACT_ATOMS: atom_id res chain seq x y z
N MET A 1 11.21 -42.17 55.11
CA MET A 1 12.13 -42.06 53.95
C MET A 1 11.42 -41.70 52.65
N LEU A 2 10.30 -42.34 52.29
CA LEU A 2 9.55 -42.09 51.03
C LEU A 2 9.07 -40.63 50.84
N CYS A 3 8.54 -39.96 51.87
CA CYS A 3 8.03 -38.58 51.79
C CYS A 3 9.11 -37.51 51.47
N VAL A 4 10.36 -37.75 51.88
CA VAL A 4 11.50 -36.87 51.56
C VAL A 4 11.95 -37.08 50.11
N MET A 5 11.83 -38.31 49.58
CA MET A 5 12.15 -38.62 48.18
C MET A 5 11.11 -38.04 47.21
N GLU A 6 9.82 -38.08 47.54
CA GLU A 6 8.74 -37.48 46.72
C GLU A 6 8.78 -35.95 46.69
N SER A 7 9.15 -35.31 47.79
CA SER A 7 9.33 -33.84 47.82
C SER A 7 10.51 -33.41 46.95
N ARG A 8 11.64 -34.13 47.03
CA ARG A 8 12.83 -33.88 46.21
C ARG A 8 12.59 -34.16 44.71
N ALA A 9 11.71 -35.11 44.39
CA ALA A 9 11.30 -35.40 43.01
C ALA A 9 10.39 -34.31 42.43
N ARG A 10 9.53 -33.68 43.24
CA ARG A 10 8.70 -32.54 42.83
C ARG A 10 9.55 -31.29 42.56
N ASP A 11 10.50 -30.98 43.45
CA ASP A 11 11.42 -29.86 43.28
C ASP A 11 12.30 -30.02 42.02
N ASN A 12 12.79 -31.23 41.75
CA ASN A 12 13.53 -31.53 40.52
C ASN A 12 12.66 -31.46 39.26
N ARG A 13 11.37 -31.77 39.35
CA ARG A 13 10.44 -31.67 38.22
C ARG A 13 10.11 -30.21 37.91
N GLN A 14 9.96 -29.37 38.93
CA GLN A 14 9.81 -27.92 38.78
C GLN A 14 11.08 -27.28 38.22
N LYS A 15 12.27 -27.63 38.74
CA LYS A 15 13.55 -27.17 38.18
C LYS A 15 13.70 -27.50 36.70
N ARG A 16 13.36 -28.74 36.28
CA ARG A 16 13.39 -29.13 34.87
C ARG A 16 12.40 -28.34 34.01
N GLN A 17 11.19 -28.12 34.51
CA GLN A 17 10.20 -27.30 33.80
C GLN A 17 10.62 -25.83 33.65
N ASP A 18 11.36 -25.30 34.63
CA ASP A 18 11.88 -23.95 34.59
C ASP A 18 13.14 -23.86 33.70
N GLU A 19 13.99 -24.89 33.70
CA GLU A 19 15.13 -25.06 32.79
C GLU A 19 14.66 -25.17 31.32
N ASP A 20 13.70 -26.04 31.02
CA ASP A 20 13.09 -26.20 29.69
C ASP A 20 12.47 -24.88 29.19
N LYS A 21 11.82 -24.12 30.07
CA LYS A 21 11.30 -22.78 29.75
C LYS A 21 12.42 -21.77 29.48
N THR A 22 13.50 -21.80 30.27
CA THR A 22 14.65 -20.91 30.04
C THR A 22 15.40 -21.23 28.75
N GLU A 23 15.51 -22.51 28.36
CA GLU A 23 16.12 -22.93 27.10
C GLU A 23 15.25 -22.58 25.88
N GLU A 24 13.93 -22.68 25.99
CA GLU A 24 13.01 -22.17 24.96
C GLU A 24 13.12 -20.65 24.76
N LEU A 25 13.50 -19.89 25.79
CA LEU A 25 13.59 -18.43 25.76
C LEU A 25 14.89 -17.90 25.12
N ILE A 26 15.96 -18.71 25.02
CA ILE A 26 17.29 -18.27 24.54
C ILE A 26 17.65 -18.92 23.18
N LYS A 27 16.75 -18.85 22.20
CA LYS A 27 17.09 -19.15 20.79
C LYS A 27 17.40 -17.85 20.05
N ILE A 28 18.68 -17.47 20.00
CA ILE A 28 19.13 -16.30 19.24
C ILE A 28 19.19 -16.67 17.76
N ALA A 29 18.30 -16.09 16.95
CA ALA A 29 18.33 -16.26 15.50
C ALA A 29 19.53 -15.53 14.89
N LYS A 30 20.27 -16.20 14.01
CA LYS A 30 21.42 -15.66 13.27
C LYS A 30 21.05 -15.28 11.84
N THR A 31 20.08 -15.97 11.25
CA THR A 31 19.62 -15.74 9.87
C THR A 31 18.22 -15.11 9.83
N PRO A 32 17.86 -14.34 8.78
CA PRO A 32 16.51 -13.79 8.63
C PRO A 32 15.43 -14.88 8.57
N THR A 33 15.77 -16.04 7.99
CA THR A 33 14.90 -17.21 7.93
C THR A 33 14.63 -17.78 9.32
N GLU A 34 15.64 -17.85 10.19
CA GLU A 34 15.46 -18.24 11.59
C GLU A 34 14.57 -17.27 12.36
N ILE A 35 14.68 -15.95 12.11
CA ILE A 35 13.79 -14.94 12.73
C ILE A 35 12.33 -15.21 12.34
N GLN A 36 12.08 -15.50 11.07
CA GLN A 36 10.73 -15.83 10.59
C GLN A 36 10.25 -17.16 11.18
N ARG A 37 11.10 -18.18 11.21
CA ARG A 37 10.80 -19.49 11.81
C ARG A 37 10.40 -19.35 13.28
N LEU A 38 11.15 -18.61 14.09
CA LEU A 38 10.81 -18.39 15.50
C LEU A 38 9.48 -17.64 15.67
N ARG A 39 9.20 -16.65 14.81
CA ARG A 39 7.90 -15.96 14.79
C ARG A 39 6.76 -16.91 14.44
N LEU A 40 6.96 -17.79 13.45
CA LEU A 40 5.98 -18.80 13.06
C LEU A 40 5.77 -19.83 14.16
N GLU A 41 6.83 -20.38 14.77
CA GLU A 41 6.74 -21.31 15.90
C GLU A 41 5.92 -20.69 17.06
N LYS A 42 6.13 -19.40 17.37
CA LYS A 42 5.34 -18.68 18.38
C LYS A 42 3.86 -18.55 18.02
N LEU A 43 3.53 -18.34 16.74
CA LEU A 43 2.15 -18.23 16.26
C LEU A 43 1.46 -19.61 16.26
N ILE A 44 2.17 -20.66 15.81
CA ILE A 44 1.67 -22.04 15.77
C ILE A 44 1.37 -22.56 17.18
N LYS A 45 2.17 -22.18 18.20
CA LYS A 45 1.91 -22.51 19.61
C LYS A 45 0.52 -22.07 20.09
N ASN A 46 -0.11 -21.06 19.48
CA ASN A 46 -1.44 -20.56 19.84
C ASN A 46 -2.33 -20.39 18.60
N ILE A 47 -2.67 -21.50 17.94
CA ILE A 47 -3.43 -21.48 16.67
C ILE A 47 -4.84 -20.88 16.82
N ASP A 48 -5.50 -21.08 17.97
CA ASP A 48 -6.89 -20.67 18.20
C ASP A 48 -7.04 -19.15 18.42
N LYS A 49 -5.93 -18.46 18.76
CA LYS A 49 -5.97 -17.02 19.03
C LYS A 49 -5.78 -16.26 17.72
N PRO A 50 -6.75 -15.43 17.28
CA PRO A 50 -6.58 -14.62 16.09
C PRO A 50 -5.39 -13.66 16.24
N VAL A 51 -4.56 -13.56 15.21
CA VAL A 51 -3.38 -12.70 15.19
C VAL A 51 -3.81 -11.23 15.04
N PRO A 52 -3.41 -10.32 15.94
CA PRO A 52 -3.74 -8.90 15.80
C PRO A 52 -2.89 -8.28 14.69
N ILE A 53 -3.50 -8.06 13.53
CA ILE A 53 -2.89 -7.26 12.46
C ILE A 53 -3.02 -5.78 12.87
N PRO A 54 -1.91 -5.02 12.95
CA PRO A 54 -1.99 -3.62 13.31
C PRO A 54 -2.73 -2.84 12.23
N ASN A 55 -3.74 -2.08 12.65
CA ASN A 55 -4.36 -1.09 11.79
C ASN A 55 -3.34 -0.02 11.39
N PRO A 56 -3.54 0.67 10.25
CA PRO A 56 -2.68 1.79 9.87
C PRO A 56 -2.63 2.82 11.01
N LYS A 57 -1.43 3.34 11.27
CA LYS A 57 -1.23 4.37 12.30
C LYS A 57 -2.11 5.57 11.95
N LYS A 58 -2.94 6.01 12.90
CA LYS A 58 -3.71 7.24 12.74
C LYS A 58 -2.73 8.41 12.67
N GLU A 59 -2.92 9.27 11.69
CA GLU A 59 -2.17 10.53 11.60
C GLU A 59 -2.45 11.36 12.84
N TYR A 60 -1.41 12.01 13.37
CA TYR A 60 -1.57 12.92 14.50
C TYR A 60 -2.43 14.10 14.06
N LYS A 61 -3.44 14.44 14.87
CA LYS A 61 -4.26 15.63 14.68
C LYS A 61 -4.32 16.38 16.00
N PRO A 62 -4.18 17.72 15.99
CA PRO A 62 -4.34 18.49 17.21
C PRO A 62 -5.74 18.21 17.80
N PRO A 63 -5.86 18.03 19.12
CA PRO A 63 -7.15 17.77 19.74
C PRO A 63 -8.08 18.96 19.51
N PRO A 64 -9.38 18.73 19.27
CA PRO A 64 -10.33 19.82 19.11
C PRO A 64 -10.40 20.65 20.40
N PRO A 65 -10.65 21.97 20.30
CA PRO A 65 -10.86 22.79 21.47
C PRO A 65 -12.09 22.28 22.26
N PRO A 66 -12.06 22.34 23.60
CA PRO A 66 -13.22 21.97 24.41
C PRO A 66 -14.37 22.94 24.13
N GLU A 67 -15.59 22.41 24.04
CA GLU A 67 -16.79 23.19 23.72
C GLU A 67 -17.11 24.22 24.81
N PHE A 68 -17.03 23.82 26.09
CA PHE A 68 -17.29 24.70 27.22
C PHE A 68 -16.11 24.71 28.20
N VAL A 69 -15.65 25.91 28.51
CA VAL A 69 -14.72 26.14 29.62
C VAL A 69 -15.56 26.49 30.84
N ARG A 70 -15.58 25.60 31.84
CA ARG A 70 -16.41 25.76 33.05
C ARG A 70 -15.80 26.71 34.08
N ASN A 71 -14.47 26.80 34.11
CA ASN A 71 -13.72 27.47 35.18
C ASN A 71 -13.19 28.84 34.72
N VAL A 72 -14.06 29.66 34.11
CA VAL A 72 -13.69 31.00 33.65
C VAL A 72 -13.88 31.99 34.81
N VAL A 73 -12.80 32.68 35.19
CA VAL A 73 -12.88 33.78 36.16
C VAL A 73 -13.45 35.04 35.49
N GLY A 74 -14.11 35.90 36.27
CA GLY A 74 -14.76 37.11 35.73
C GLY A 74 -13.80 38.04 34.98
N SER A 75 -14.29 38.78 33.99
CA SER A 75 -13.45 39.60 33.09
C SER A 75 -12.68 40.72 33.79
N SER A 76 -13.13 41.17 34.96
CA SER A 76 -12.46 42.18 35.79
C SER A 76 -11.66 41.58 36.97
N ALA A 77 -11.62 40.25 37.10
CA ALA A 77 -10.82 39.60 38.14
C ALA A 77 -9.32 39.74 37.82
N GLY A 78 -8.49 39.94 38.86
CA GLY A 78 -7.04 40.04 38.71
C GLY A 78 -6.39 38.72 38.27
N ALA A 79 -5.12 38.80 37.85
CA ALA A 79 -4.36 37.63 37.43
C ALA A 79 -4.10 36.68 38.62
N GLY A 80 -4.67 35.47 38.57
CA GLY A 80 -4.41 34.42 39.55
C GLY A 80 -3.08 33.70 39.32
N SER A 81 -2.61 32.96 40.33
CA SER A 81 -1.35 32.19 40.25
C SER A 81 -1.36 31.08 39.19
N GLY A 82 -2.54 30.56 38.85
CA GLY A 82 -2.70 29.51 37.82
C GLY A 82 -2.76 30.04 36.37
N GLU A 83 -2.97 31.34 36.17
CA GLU A 83 -3.22 31.92 34.85
C GLU A 83 -2.00 31.76 33.92
N TYR A 84 -0.79 31.88 34.47
CA TYR A 84 0.44 31.65 33.72
C TYR A 84 0.51 30.24 33.11
N HIS A 85 0.14 29.21 33.88
CA HIS A 85 0.19 27.82 33.40
C HIS A 85 -0.90 27.54 32.36
N ILE A 86 -2.06 28.18 32.48
CA ILE A 86 -3.13 28.13 31.48
C ILE A 86 -2.63 28.70 30.16
N TYR A 87 -2.07 29.92 30.16
CA TYR A 87 -1.47 30.53 28.98
C TYR A 87 -0.35 29.67 28.37
N ARG A 88 0.56 29.12 29.19
CA ARG A 88 1.65 28.25 28.72
C ARG A 88 1.12 27.04 27.95
N ASN A 89 0.11 26.37 28.47
CA ASN A 89 -0.48 25.18 27.86
C ASN A 89 -1.29 25.55 26.60
N LEU A 90 -2.04 26.66 26.64
CA LEU A 90 -2.79 27.17 25.50
C LEU A 90 -1.85 27.55 24.34
N ARG A 91 -0.77 28.28 24.63
CA ARG A 91 0.23 28.68 23.63
C ARG A 91 0.89 27.47 22.99
N LYS A 92 1.27 26.46 23.78
CA LYS A 92 1.83 25.20 23.26
C LYS A 92 0.84 24.48 22.33
N ARG A 93 -0.44 24.39 22.74
CA ARG A 93 -1.49 23.77 21.94
C ARG A 93 -1.69 24.52 20.63
N GLU A 94 -1.75 25.85 20.68
CA GLU A 94 -1.96 26.68 19.50
C GLU A 94 -0.77 26.66 18.56
N TYR A 95 0.46 26.61 19.08
CA TYR A 95 1.66 26.47 18.25
C TYR A 95 1.67 25.12 17.55
N ALA A 96 1.39 24.03 18.27
CA ALA A 96 1.30 22.71 17.68
C ALA A 96 0.18 22.61 16.63
N ARG A 97 -0.96 23.30 16.85
CA ARG A 97 -2.06 23.38 15.89
C ARG A 97 -1.63 24.12 14.61
N ARG A 98 -1.02 25.31 14.74
CA ARG A 98 -0.55 26.09 13.58
C ARG A 98 0.54 25.36 12.80
N GLN A 99 1.49 24.73 13.48
CA GLN A 99 2.53 23.92 12.84
C GLN A 99 1.91 22.75 12.05
N PHE A 100 0.92 22.06 12.62
CA PHE A 100 0.21 21.00 11.92
C PHE A 100 -0.49 21.53 10.65
N ASP A 101 -1.21 22.64 10.73
CA ASP A 101 -1.91 23.23 9.57
C ASP A 101 -0.91 23.63 8.47
N GLU A 102 0.20 24.28 8.83
CA GLU A 102 1.27 24.66 7.90
C GLU A 102 1.94 23.45 7.23
N GLU A 103 2.17 22.36 7.97
CA GLU A 103 2.74 21.12 7.45
C GLU A 103 1.76 20.40 6.51
N GLN A 104 0.48 20.35 6.85
CA GLN A 104 -0.54 19.76 5.98
C GLN A 104 -0.66 20.56 4.69
N GLU A 105 -0.74 21.89 4.75
CA GLU A 105 -0.83 22.74 3.56
C GLU A 105 0.38 22.54 2.64
N LYS A 106 1.59 22.47 3.20
CA LYS A 106 2.82 22.18 2.42
C LYS A 106 2.76 20.80 1.77
N LYS A 107 2.34 19.78 2.51
CA LYS A 107 2.22 18.40 1.99
C LYS A 107 1.19 18.34 0.86
N GLU A 108 0.01 18.93 1.05
CA GLU A 108 -1.06 18.96 0.05
C GLU A 108 -0.62 19.67 -1.24
N LYS A 109 0.08 20.80 -1.14
CA LYS A 109 0.65 21.49 -2.31
C LYS A 109 1.64 20.61 -3.07
N LEU A 110 2.58 19.98 -2.37
CA LEU A 110 3.58 19.09 -3.00
C LEU A 110 2.92 17.86 -3.64
N ASP A 111 1.92 17.29 -2.99
CA ASP A 111 1.17 16.15 -3.51
C ASP A 111 0.38 16.55 -4.77
N GLN A 112 -0.27 17.72 -4.77
CA GLN A 112 -0.97 18.26 -5.94
C GLN A 112 0.00 18.46 -7.13
N GLU A 113 1.11 19.14 -6.92
CA GLU A 113 2.15 19.35 -7.94
C GLU A 113 2.67 18.02 -8.50
N PHE A 114 2.86 17.02 -7.64
CA PHE A 114 3.30 15.70 -8.03
C PHE A 114 2.26 14.97 -8.90
N PHE A 115 0.99 15.00 -8.51
CA PHE A 115 -0.08 14.38 -9.28
C PHE A 115 -0.28 15.05 -10.64
N GLU A 116 -0.22 16.37 -10.69
CA GLU A 116 -0.29 17.14 -11.94
C GLU A 116 0.86 16.76 -12.87
N LYS A 117 2.09 16.70 -12.36
CA LYS A 117 3.26 16.29 -13.13
C LYS A 117 3.13 14.86 -13.66
N ILE A 118 2.62 13.93 -12.86
CA ILE A 118 2.34 12.56 -13.31
C ILE A 118 1.29 12.54 -14.41
N ALA A 119 0.20 13.30 -14.26
CA ALA A 119 -0.87 13.36 -15.24
C ALA A 119 -0.34 13.91 -16.58
N GLN A 120 0.43 15.00 -16.56
CA GLN A 120 1.07 15.57 -17.75
C GLN A 120 1.99 14.55 -18.43
N ASN A 121 2.87 13.88 -17.68
CA ASN A 121 3.77 12.86 -18.23
C ASN A 121 3.00 11.68 -18.87
N LYS A 122 1.88 11.27 -18.27
CA LYS A 122 1.01 10.22 -18.82
C LYS A 122 0.38 10.67 -20.13
N LEU A 123 -0.18 11.88 -20.17
CA LEU A 123 -0.77 12.46 -21.39
C LEU A 123 0.25 12.55 -22.52
N GLU A 124 1.44 13.10 -22.25
CA GLU A 124 2.51 13.19 -23.24
C GLU A 124 2.95 11.82 -23.78
N ALA A 125 3.04 10.82 -22.91
CA ALA A 125 3.35 9.44 -23.31
C ALA A 125 2.24 8.84 -24.16
N GLU A 126 0.97 9.08 -23.80
CA GLU A 126 -0.20 8.63 -24.55
C GLU A 126 -0.29 9.30 -25.93
N GLU A 127 -0.05 10.60 -26.04
CA GLU A 127 -0.02 11.31 -27.32
C GLU A 127 1.08 10.77 -28.25
N ARG A 128 2.29 10.59 -27.71
CA ARG A 128 3.42 10.02 -28.47
C ARG A 128 3.12 8.60 -28.93
N THR A 129 2.53 7.77 -28.07
CA THR A 129 2.17 6.39 -28.41
C THR A 129 0.99 6.32 -29.38
N ALA A 130 -0.03 7.18 -29.24
CA ALA A 130 -1.17 7.29 -30.13
C ALA A 130 -0.75 7.71 -31.55
N LYS A 131 0.11 8.73 -31.67
CA LYS A 131 0.69 9.15 -32.97
C LYS A 131 1.44 8.00 -33.64
N ARG A 132 2.28 7.27 -32.90
CA ARG A 132 3.01 6.10 -33.41
C ARG A 132 2.07 4.94 -33.76
N ARG A 133 1.01 4.72 -33.00
CA ARG A 133 -0.02 3.69 -33.23
C ARG A 133 -0.82 4.00 -34.50
N ALA A 134 -1.27 5.24 -34.67
CA ALA A 134 -1.99 5.71 -35.87
C ALA A 134 -1.13 5.53 -37.14
N LYS A 135 0.17 5.87 -37.09
CA LYS A 135 1.10 5.63 -38.21
C LYS A 135 1.20 4.13 -38.56
N ARG A 136 1.28 3.24 -37.56
CA ARG A 136 1.32 1.78 -37.76
C ARG A 136 0.00 1.26 -38.34
N GLN A 137 -1.15 1.72 -37.83
CA GLN A 137 -2.47 1.33 -38.34
C GLN A 137 -2.68 1.76 -39.79
N ARG A 138 -2.31 3.01 -40.14
CA ARG A 138 -2.34 3.48 -41.54
C ARG A 138 -1.49 2.59 -42.45
N LYS A 139 -0.26 2.25 -42.04
CA LYS A 139 0.60 1.31 -42.80
C LYS A 139 -0.03 -0.08 -42.94
N LYS A 140 -0.63 -0.62 -41.87
CA LYS A 140 -1.31 -1.92 -41.88
C LYS A 140 -2.54 -1.95 -42.79
N LEU A 141 -3.31 -0.85 -42.84
CA LEU A 141 -4.44 -0.70 -43.77
C LEU A 141 -3.94 -0.62 -45.22
N MET A 142 -2.90 0.15 -45.49
CA MET A 142 -2.32 0.25 -46.84
C MET A 142 -1.77 -1.09 -47.34
N THR A 143 -1.09 -1.88 -46.49
CA THR A 143 -0.59 -3.20 -46.88
C THR A 143 -1.72 -4.21 -47.08
N LYS A 144 -2.77 -4.17 -46.24
CA LYS A 144 -3.98 -4.98 -46.43
C LYS A 144 -4.68 -4.64 -47.75
N ASN A 145 -4.89 -3.36 -48.05
CA ASN A 145 -5.54 -2.92 -49.29
C ASN A 145 -4.72 -3.30 -50.53
N LYS A 146 -3.38 -3.22 -50.47
CA LYS A 146 -2.52 -3.70 -51.56
C LYS A 146 -2.66 -5.21 -51.78
N LYS A 147 -2.62 -6.01 -50.71
CA LYS A 147 -2.83 -7.46 -50.79
C LYS A 147 -4.21 -7.82 -51.34
N ALA A 148 -5.26 -7.13 -50.89
CA ALA A 148 -6.62 -7.32 -51.39
C ALA A 148 -6.73 -7.03 -52.89
N LYS A 149 -6.09 -5.95 -53.38
CA LYS A 149 -6.03 -5.65 -54.82
C LYS A 149 -5.28 -6.71 -55.61
N VAL A 150 -4.17 -7.23 -55.08
CA VAL A 150 -3.42 -8.32 -55.73
C VAL A 150 -4.27 -9.59 -55.80
N SER A 151 -4.93 -9.99 -54.71
CA SER A 151 -5.84 -11.15 -54.72
C SER A 151 -7.07 -10.93 -55.61
N GLU A 152 -7.55 -9.69 -55.74
CA GLU A 152 -8.66 -9.36 -56.65
C GLU A 152 -8.22 -9.42 -58.12
N SER A 153 -7.00 -8.98 -58.43
CA SER A 153 -6.43 -9.18 -59.78
C SER A 153 -6.17 -10.64 -60.10
N GLU A 154 -5.63 -11.42 -59.15
CA GLU A 154 -5.41 -12.87 -59.31
C GLU A 154 -6.72 -13.62 -59.53
N SER A 155 -7.77 -13.30 -58.76
CA SER A 155 -9.10 -13.90 -58.94
C SER A 155 -9.77 -13.49 -60.26
N LYS A 156 -9.63 -12.25 -60.72
CA LYS A 156 -10.10 -11.82 -62.06
C LYS A 156 -9.37 -12.54 -63.18
N ILE A 157 -8.06 -12.73 -63.05
CA ILE A 157 -7.25 -13.49 -64.01
C ILE A 157 -7.70 -14.95 -64.04
N LEU A 158 -7.90 -15.58 -62.88
CA LEU A 158 -8.40 -16.96 -62.79
C LEU A 158 -9.82 -17.11 -63.37
N GLN A 159 -10.71 -16.14 -63.12
CA GLN A 159 -12.05 -16.13 -63.72
C GLN A 159 -12.01 -15.96 -65.24
N PHE A 160 -11.10 -15.11 -65.76
CA PHE A 160 -10.91 -14.96 -67.20
C PHE A 160 -10.50 -16.30 -67.84
N TYR A 161 -9.49 -16.97 -67.29
CA TYR A 161 -9.06 -18.29 -67.79
C TYR A 161 -10.16 -19.35 -67.67
N ALA A 162 -10.88 -19.42 -66.54
CA ALA A 162 -11.99 -20.36 -66.36
C ALA A 162 -13.16 -20.14 -67.34
N ASN A 163 -13.39 -18.90 -67.79
CA ASN A 163 -14.41 -18.59 -68.78
C ASN A 163 -13.98 -18.91 -70.21
N VAL A 164 -12.68 -18.78 -70.52
CA VAL A 164 -12.10 -19.21 -71.80
C VAL A 164 -12.17 -20.74 -71.91
N ASP A 165 -11.79 -21.48 -70.88
CA ASP A 165 -11.86 -22.95 -70.88
C ASP A 165 -13.29 -23.49 -71.04
N LYS A 166 -14.29 -22.79 -70.47
CA LYS A 166 -15.71 -23.12 -70.68
C LYS A 166 -16.20 -22.84 -72.09
N SER A 167 -15.66 -21.84 -72.81
CA SER A 167 -16.10 -21.58 -74.19
C SER A 167 -15.50 -22.58 -75.18
N ILE A 168 -14.29 -23.07 -74.90
CA ILE A 168 -13.61 -24.10 -75.72
C ILE A 168 -14.33 -25.45 -75.64
N HIS A 169 -15.00 -25.77 -74.53
CA HIS A 169 -15.69 -27.06 -74.32
C HIS A 169 -17.11 -27.15 -74.94
N TYR A 170 -17.66 -26.04 -75.46
CA TYR A 170 -18.99 -26.00 -76.11
C TYR A 170 -18.92 -25.99 -77.65
N PHE A 171 -17.74 -26.26 -78.22
CA PHE A 171 -17.51 -26.49 -79.65
C PHE A 171 -17.06 -27.93 -79.87
#